data_AF-U9UQY7-F1
#
_entry.id   AF-U9UQY7-F1
#
_cell.length_a   1.000
_cell.length_b   1.000
_cell.length_c   1.000
_cell.angle_alpha   90.00
_cell.angle_beta   90.00
_cell.angle_gamma   90.00
#
_symmetry.space_group_name_H-M   'P 1'
#
loop_
_entity.id
_entity.type
_entity.pdbx_description
1 polymer ?
#
loop_
_entity_poly.entity_id
_entity_poly.type
_entity_poly.pdbx_seq_one_letter_code
_entity_poly.pdbx_strand_id
1 'polypeptide(L)'
;MKDFISILQCKHAKEEIAGTQNNDGSFDILPGQIIDELAIVATENISSSIRITDDRVKKLNTKVWNTFITVAYCNKVLGKHKSKWKAQSEKACAWLHIQIGDEKLENKILESCEKAIIEKVINKNIKKESFWSSTLKGVLKYKSEDVSATLTILQSINTLETVKNIVDNQKADGSINLNKTISDQINISSDNIQSSIQIYGVSEKLKKISKDVWETALSLRYLTITSQSQDQH
;
A
#
# COMPACT_ATOMS: atom_id res chain seq x y z
N MET A 1 -2.73 -14.67 -7.69
CA MET A 1 -3.90 -13.80 -7.36
C MET A 1 -3.48 -12.37 -6.97
N LYS A 2 -2.46 -12.17 -6.11
CA LYS A 2 -1.85 -10.83 -5.90
C LYS A 2 -1.35 -10.19 -7.19
N ASP A 3 -0.63 -10.95 -8.00
CA ASP A 3 -0.16 -10.46 -9.30
C ASP A 3 -1.32 -10.06 -10.21
N PHE A 4 -2.42 -10.82 -10.19
CA PHE A 4 -3.62 -10.50 -10.97
C PHE A 4 -4.31 -9.22 -10.49
N ILE A 5 -4.43 -9.00 -9.19
CA ILE A 5 -5.03 -7.77 -8.63
C ILE A 5 -4.13 -6.56 -8.89
N SER A 6 -2.82 -6.67 -8.68
CA SER A 6 -1.88 -5.58 -9.02
C SER A 6 -1.86 -5.30 -10.52
N ILE A 7 -1.97 -6.32 -11.37
CA ILE A 7 -2.08 -6.16 -12.84
C ILE A 7 -3.39 -5.47 -13.21
N LEU A 8 -4.52 -5.82 -12.59
CA LEU A 8 -5.82 -5.21 -12.83
C LEU A 8 -5.87 -3.74 -12.37
N GLN A 9 -5.34 -3.45 -11.17
CA GLN A 9 -5.21 -2.08 -10.66
C GLN A 9 -4.30 -1.24 -11.56
N CYS A 10 -3.16 -1.77 -12.01
CA CYS A 10 -2.29 -1.09 -12.98
C CYS A 10 -2.97 -0.88 -14.34
N LYS A 11 -3.82 -1.82 -14.78
CA LYS A 11 -4.57 -1.72 -16.04
C LYS A 11 -5.64 -0.62 -15.95
N HIS A 12 -6.39 -0.57 -14.86
CA HIS A 12 -7.40 0.47 -14.62
C HIS A 12 -6.75 1.86 -14.49
N ALA A 13 -5.67 1.96 -13.69
CA ALA A 13 -4.87 3.18 -13.57
C ALA A 13 -4.40 3.70 -14.93
N LYS A 14 -3.97 2.81 -15.83
CA LYS A 14 -3.58 3.17 -17.19
C LYS A 14 -4.76 3.75 -18.00
N GLU A 15 -5.92 3.10 -18.00
CA GLU A 15 -7.07 3.51 -18.80
C GLU A 15 -7.56 4.90 -18.39
N GLU A 16 -7.55 5.19 -17.09
CA GLU A 16 -7.88 6.51 -16.55
C GLU A 16 -6.85 7.59 -16.93
N ILE A 17 -5.55 7.30 -16.78
CA ILE A 17 -4.49 8.25 -17.16
C ILE A 17 -4.51 8.50 -18.67
N ALA A 18 -4.69 7.45 -19.50
CA ALA A 18 -4.78 7.61 -20.94
C ALA A 18 -6.01 8.42 -21.37
N GLY A 19 -7.14 8.26 -20.66
CA GLY A 19 -8.38 8.98 -20.93
C GLY A 19 -8.31 10.48 -20.62
N THR A 20 -7.36 10.91 -19.79
CA THR A 20 -7.16 12.32 -19.40
C THR A 20 -6.03 13.02 -20.19
N GLN A 21 -5.32 12.30 -21.06
CA GLN A 21 -4.28 12.88 -21.91
C GLN A 21 -4.88 13.64 -23.09
N ASN A 22 -4.42 14.87 -23.30
CA ASN A 22 -4.80 15.67 -24.46
C ASN A 22 -4.20 15.12 -25.76
N ASN A 23 -4.79 15.53 -26.90
CA ASN A 23 -4.30 15.13 -28.22
C ASN A 23 -2.85 15.55 -28.51
N ASP A 24 -2.39 16.63 -27.89
CA ASP A 24 -1.01 17.12 -27.98
C ASP A 24 -0.03 16.36 -27.07
N GLY A 25 -0.52 15.44 -26.23
CA GLY A 25 0.27 14.65 -25.28
C GLY A 25 0.34 15.23 -23.87
N SER A 26 -0.21 16.42 -23.63
CA SER A 26 -0.18 17.11 -22.33
C SER A 26 -1.31 16.67 -21.38
N PHE A 27 -1.24 17.16 -20.14
CA PHE A 27 -2.27 16.98 -19.12
C PHE A 27 -2.66 18.32 -18.50
N ASP A 28 -3.92 18.72 -18.63
CA ASP A 28 -4.41 19.97 -18.03
C ASP A 28 -4.59 19.84 -16.51
N ILE A 29 -4.96 18.66 -16.02
CA ILE A 29 -5.10 18.33 -14.60
C ILE A 29 -4.33 17.04 -14.28
N LEU A 30 -4.01 16.83 -13.01
CA LEU A 30 -3.52 15.52 -12.57
C LEU A 30 -4.65 14.49 -12.66
N PRO A 31 -4.39 13.30 -13.24
CA PRO A 31 -5.32 12.18 -13.19
C PRO A 31 -5.74 11.86 -11.74
N GLY A 32 -7.03 11.55 -11.52
CA GLY A 32 -7.60 11.27 -10.19
C GLY A 32 -6.86 10.16 -9.45
N GLN A 33 -6.52 9.10 -10.17
CA GLN A 33 -5.69 8.00 -9.67
C GLN A 33 -4.37 8.49 -9.02
N ILE A 34 -3.69 9.48 -9.59
CA ILE A 34 -2.43 10.00 -9.03
C ILE A 34 -2.70 10.76 -7.73
N ILE A 35 -3.78 11.54 -7.70
CA ILE A 35 -4.22 12.30 -6.52
C ILE A 35 -4.49 11.32 -5.36
N ASP A 36 -5.27 10.28 -5.63
CA ASP A 36 -5.68 9.28 -4.65
C ASP A 36 -4.51 8.40 -4.17
N GLU A 37 -3.69 7.90 -5.12
CA GLU A 37 -2.55 7.05 -4.79
C GLU A 37 -1.45 7.79 -4.03
N LEU A 38 -1.19 9.04 -4.35
CA LEU A 38 -0.20 9.85 -3.65
C LEU A 38 -0.76 10.59 -2.43
N ALA A 39 -2.08 10.56 -2.23
CA ALA A 39 -2.80 11.31 -1.20
C ALA A 39 -2.38 12.81 -1.21
N ILE A 40 -2.35 13.38 -2.41
CA ILE A 40 -2.12 14.81 -2.65
C ILE A 40 -3.46 15.48 -2.95
N VAL A 41 -3.49 16.81 -2.93
CA VAL A 41 -4.70 17.58 -3.27
C VAL A 41 -4.50 18.42 -4.53
N ALA A 42 -3.25 18.68 -4.91
CA ALA A 42 -2.92 19.43 -6.11
C ALA A 42 -1.44 19.26 -6.52
N THR A 43 -1.13 19.77 -7.72
CA THR A 43 0.19 19.83 -8.34
C THR A 43 1.23 20.49 -7.44
N GLU A 44 0.86 21.52 -6.69
CA GLU A 44 1.74 22.25 -5.78
C GLU A 44 2.30 21.36 -4.68
N ASN A 45 1.63 20.26 -4.30
CA ASN A 45 2.15 19.32 -3.31
C ASN A 45 3.45 18.62 -3.74
N ILE A 46 3.73 18.57 -5.03
CA ILE A 46 4.94 17.97 -5.62
C ILE A 46 5.86 19.06 -6.19
N SER A 47 5.34 20.04 -6.93
CA SER A 47 6.19 21.07 -7.54
C SER A 47 6.92 21.92 -6.49
N SER A 48 6.28 22.21 -5.35
CA SER A 48 6.90 22.98 -4.26
C SER A 48 8.04 22.26 -3.54
N SER A 49 8.11 20.93 -3.60
CA SER A 49 9.22 20.16 -2.99
C SER A 49 10.45 20.09 -3.90
N ILE A 50 10.33 20.48 -5.18
CA ILE A 50 11.41 20.42 -6.16
C ILE A 50 12.27 21.68 -6.08
N ARG A 51 13.52 21.52 -5.67
CA ARG A 51 14.50 22.62 -5.53
C ARG A 51 15.45 22.65 -6.72
N ILE A 52 14.99 23.24 -7.83
CA ILE A 52 15.83 23.53 -9.00
C ILE A 52 16.06 25.05 -9.06
N THR A 53 17.32 25.45 -9.14
CA THR A 53 17.74 26.86 -9.12
C THR A 53 17.52 27.60 -10.43
N ASP A 54 17.23 26.89 -11.52
CA ASP A 54 16.98 27.48 -12.85
C ASP A 54 15.65 28.27 -12.85
N ASP A 55 15.72 29.55 -13.21
CA ASP A 55 14.57 30.45 -13.20
C ASP A 55 13.47 30.07 -14.20
N ARG A 56 13.80 29.29 -15.25
CA ARG A 56 12.80 28.75 -16.18
C ARG A 56 11.84 27.80 -15.46
N VAL A 57 12.33 27.04 -14.47
CA VAL A 57 11.53 26.10 -13.68
C VAL A 57 10.50 26.82 -12.82
N LYS A 58 10.85 27.98 -12.27
CA LYS A 58 9.94 28.81 -11.45
C LYS A 58 8.78 29.39 -12.24
N LYS A 59 8.93 29.52 -13.57
CA LYS A 59 7.93 30.09 -14.47
C LYS A 59 7.05 29.03 -15.15
N LEU A 60 7.28 27.74 -14.88
CA LEU A 60 6.48 26.67 -15.45
C LEU A 60 5.04 26.77 -14.96
N ASN A 61 4.11 26.72 -15.91
CA ASN A 61 2.69 26.71 -15.60
C ASN A 61 2.24 25.33 -15.09
N THR A 62 1.02 25.30 -14.54
CA THR A 62 0.43 24.08 -13.94
C THR A 62 0.32 22.94 -14.94
N LYS A 63 0.01 23.21 -16.22
CA LYS A 63 -0.11 22.20 -17.28
C LYS A 63 1.22 21.49 -17.54
N VAL A 64 2.33 22.24 -17.58
CA VAL A 64 3.68 21.67 -17.71
C VAL A 64 4.02 20.81 -16.50
N TRP A 65 3.73 21.29 -15.30
CA TRP A 65 3.94 20.52 -14.07
C TRP A 65 3.11 19.24 -14.02
N ASN A 66 1.82 19.30 -14.39
CA ASN A 66 0.94 18.14 -14.44
C ASN A 66 1.48 17.07 -15.39
N THR A 67 1.99 17.50 -16.53
CA THR A 67 2.58 16.62 -17.53
C THR A 67 3.86 15.97 -16.98
N PHE A 68 4.79 16.74 -16.37
CA PHE A 68 5.99 16.18 -15.75
C PHE A 68 5.69 15.18 -14.63
N ILE A 69 4.76 15.52 -13.72
CA ILE A 69 4.39 14.68 -12.59
C ILE A 69 3.73 13.38 -13.07
N THR A 70 2.84 13.46 -14.07
CA THR A 70 2.16 12.29 -14.64
C THR A 70 3.16 11.34 -15.31
N VAL A 71 4.11 11.87 -16.09
CA VAL A 71 5.16 11.05 -16.71
C VAL A 71 6.05 10.40 -15.64
N ALA A 72 6.50 11.16 -14.65
CA ALA A 72 7.33 10.65 -13.55
C ALA A 72 6.62 9.53 -12.76
N TYR A 73 5.33 9.72 -12.48
CA TYR A 73 4.49 8.73 -11.83
C TYR A 73 4.42 7.44 -12.65
N CYS A 74 4.12 7.54 -13.94
CA CYS A 74 4.05 6.39 -14.83
C CYS A 74 5.40 5.66 -14.92
N ASN A 75 6.51 6.38 -14.95
CA ASN A 75 7.85 5.79 -15.01
C ASN A 75 8.19 4.97 -13.75
N LYS A 76 7.85 5.48 -12.56
CA LYS A 76 8.24 4.84 -11.29
C LYS A 76 7.21 3.84 -10.78
N VAL A 77 5.94 4.18 -10.85
CA VAL A 77 4.85 3.37 -10.28
C VAL A 77 4.36 2.33 -11.29
N LEU A 78 4.23 2.71 -12.57
CA LEU A 78 3.78 1.81 -13.64
C LEU A 78 4.92 1.15 -14.41
N GLY A 79 6.19 1.32 -13.97
CA GLY A 79 7.39 0.90 -14.68
C GLY A 79 7.46 -0.59 -15.06
N LYS A 80 6.78 -1.48 -14.31
CA LYS A 80 6.65 -2.92 -14.65
C LYS A 80 5.80 -3.18 -15.91
N HIS A 81 5.07 -2.18 -16.39
CA HIS A 81 4.21 -2.24 -17.57
C HIS A 81 4.62 -1.20 -18.63
N LYS A 82 5.91 -0.80 -18.64
CA LYS A 82 6.48 0.24 -19.53
C LYS A 82 6.10 0.09 -21.00
N SER A 83 5.99 -1.14 -21.52
CA SER A 83 5.60 -1.42 -22.90
C SER A 83 4.18 -0.96 -23.25
N LYS A 84 3.27 -0.88 -22.26
CA LYS A 84 1.84 -0.56 -22.47
C LYS A 84 1.50 0.93 -22.36
N TRP A 85 2.41 1.77 -21.86
CA TRP A 85 2.27 3.24 -21.74
C TRP A 85 3.28 4.00 -22.64
N LYS A 86 4.11 3.27 -23.38
CA LYS A 86 5.22 3.82 -24.16
C LYS A 86 4.78 4.94 -25.12
N ALA A 87 3.72 4.73 -25.90
CA ALA A 87 3.26 5.70 -26.89
C ALA A 87 2.77 7.02 -26.25
N GLN A 88 2.02 6.94 -25.16
CA GLN A 88 1.54 8.12 -24.44
C GLN A 88 2.68 8.86 -23.74
N SER A 89 3.64 8.11 -23.17
CA SER A 89 4.86 8.68 -22.60
C SER A 89 5.69 9.41 -23.64
N GLU A 90 5.86 8.82 -24.83
CA GLU A 90 6.62 9.44 -25.93
C GLU A 90 5.97 10.75 -26.40
N LYS A 91 4.64 10.77 -26.53
CA LYS A 91 3.89 12.01 -26.84
C LYS A 91 4.06 13.07 -25.76
N ALA A 92 3.92 12.70 -24.49
CA ALA A 92 4.09 13.62 -23.38
C ALA A 92 5.53 14.17 -23.31
N CYS A 93 6.54 13.32 -23.49
CA CYS A 93 7.94 13.73 -23.53
C CYS A 93 8.23 14.65 -24.72
N ALA A 94 7.70 14.35 -25.90
CA ALA A 94 7.84 15.22 -27.07
C ALA A 94 7.20 16.59 -26.84
N TRP A 95 6.02 16.62 -26.21
CA TRP A 95 5.37 17.88 -25.84
C TRP A 95 6.17 18.68 -24.81
N LEU A 96 6.68 18.02 -23.76
CA LEU A 96 7.54 18.65 -22.75
C LEU A 96 8.81 19.23 -23.37
N HIS A 97 9.40 18.52 -24.33
CA HIS A 97 10.58 19.01 -25.05
C HIS A 97 10.30 20.31 -25.81
N ILE A 98 9.11 20.45 -26.41
CA ILE A 98 8.67 21.70 -27.05
C ILE A 98 8.53 22.83 -26.02
N GLN A 99 8.12 22.54 -24.79
CA GLN A 99 7.94 23.57 -23.75
C GLN A 99 9.25 24.06 -23.14
N ILE A 100 10.24 23.17 -23.00
CA ILE A 100 11.48 23.48 -22.29
C ILE A 100 12.65 23.74 -23.24
N GLY A 101 12.77 22.97 -24.32
CA GLY A 101 13.82 23.08 -25.33
C GLY A 101 15.22 22.79 -24.80
N ASP A 102 15.33 22.08 -23.67
CA ASP A 102 16.59 21.82 -22.98
C ASP A 102 16.52 20.45 -22.30
N GLU A 103 17.03 19.44 -23.01
CA GLU A 103 17.02 18.05 -22.60
C GLU A 103 17.67 17.82 -21.22
N LYS A 104 18.73 18.57 -20.89
CA LYS A 104 19.39 18.44 -19.58
C LYS A 104 18.49 18.96 -18.46
N LEU A 105 17.81 20.07 -18.70
CA LEU A 105 16.88 20.62 -17.72
C LEU A 105 15.63 19.74 -17.59
N GLU A 106 15.08 19.24 -18.69
CA GLU A 106 13.94 18.31 -18.72
C GLU A 106 14.20 17.07 -17.88
N ASN A 107 15.35 16.42 -18.10
CA ASN A 107 15.75 15.24 -17.35
C ASN A 107 15.90 15.55 -15.85
N LYS A 108 16.48 16.70 -15.50
CA LYS A 108 16.63 17.12 -14.10
C LYS A 108 15.29 17.37 -13.41
N ILE A 109 14.33 17.99 -14.11
CA ILE A 109 12.97 18.20 -13.59
C ILE A 109 12.29 16.84 -13.38
N LEU A 110 12.36 15.97 -14.40
CA LEU A 110 11.74 14.65 -14.36
C LEU A 110 12.29 13.79 -13.22
N GLU A 111 13.62 13.70 -13.06
CA GLU A 111 14.25 13.00 -11.94
C GLU A 111 13.84 13.54 -10.57
N SER A 112 13.63 14.86 -10.47
CA SER A 112 13.21 15.50 -9.23
C SER A 112 11.75 15.17 -8.90
N CYS A 113 10.86 15.18 -9.89
CA CYS A 113 9.48 14.70 -9.77
C CYS A 113 9.45 13.24 -9.33
N GLU A 114 10.25 12.39 -9.96
CA GLU A 114 10.35 10.97 -9.66
C GLU A 114 10.77 10.72 -8.19
N LYS A 115 11.78 11.44 -7.69
CA LYS A 115 12.20 11.37 -6.29
C LYS A 115 11.08 11.80 -5.34
N ALA A 116 10.43 12.93 -5.62
CA ALA A 116 9.34 13.44 -4.79
C ALA A 116 8.15 12.45 -4.73
N ILE A 117 7.83 11.78 -5.84
CA ILE A 117 6.78 10.75 -5.90
C ILE A 117 7.16 9.55 -5.03
N ILE A 118 8.40 9.05 -5.13
CA ILE A 118 8.88 7.94 -4.30
C ILE A 118 8.80 8.30 -2.81
N GLU A 119 9.24 9.50 -2.42
CA GLU A 119 9.14 9.98 -1.04
C GLU A 119 7.68 10.03 -0.55
N LYS A 120 6.73 10.47 -1.39
CA LYS A 120 5.30 10.50 -1.04
C LYS A 120 4.74 9.11 -0.85
N VAL A 121 5.04 8.18 -1.75
CA VAL A 121 4.61 6.78 -1.66
C VAL A 121 5.15 6.13 -0.38
N ILE A 122 6.44 6.32 -0.10
CA ILE A 122 7.08 5.80 1.12
C ILE A 122 6.43 6.41 2.36
N ASN A 123 6.29 7.73 2.43
CA ASN A 123 5.69 8.40 3.59
C ASN A 123 4.23 8.01 3.82
N LYS A 124 3.44 7.79 2.76
CA LYS A 124 2.06 7.28 2.86
C LYS A 124 2.05 5.88 3.48
N ASN A 125 2.94 5.00 3.02
CA ASN A 125 3.05 3.64 3.54
C ASN A 125 3.51 3.62 5.01
N ILE A 126 4.49 4.45 5.37
CA ILE A 126 4.95 4.61 6.76
C ILE A 126 3.84 5.16 7.65
N LYS A 127 3.10 6.19 7.21
CA LYS A 127 1.97 6.74 7.98
C LYS A 127 0.84 5.74 8.16
N LYS A 128 0.58 4.94 7.14
CA LYS A 128 -0.39 3.85 7.21
C LYS A 128 0.08 2.85 8.27
N GLU A 129 1.32 2.37 8.19
CA GLU A 129 1.89 1.44 9.15
C GLU A 129 1.93 2.01 10.59
N SER A 130 2.32 3.27 10.78
CA SER A 130 2.37 3.90 12.10
C SER A 130 0.98 4.14 12.69
N PHE A 131 0.01 4.55 11.88
CA PHE A 131 -1.39 4.67 12.27
C PHE A 131 -1.97 3.31 12.68
N TRP A 132 -1.74 2.26 11.89
CA TRP A 132 -2.16 0.90 12.24
C TRP A 132 -1.45 0.40 13.49
N SER A 133 -0.15 0.67 13.65
CA SER A 133 0.62 0.30 14.84
C SER A 133 0.11 1.01 16.10
N SER A 134 -0.23 2.30 16.01
CA SER A 134 -0.77 3.07 17.14
C SER A 134 -2.20 2.67 17.49
N THR A 135 -3.05 2.45 16.49
CA THR A 135 -4.44 2.00 16.69
C THR A 135 -4.45 0.60 17.27
N LEU A 136 -3.61 -0.30 16.77
CA LEU A 136 -3.46 -1.65 17.29
C LEU A 136 -2.93 -1.65 18.73
N LYS A 137 -1.89 -0.84 19.02
CA LYS A 137 -1.41 -0.65 20.40
C LYS A 137 -2.47 -0.04 21.31
N GLY A 138 -3.30 0.89 20.82
CA GLY A 138 -4.40 1.48 21.58
C GLY A 138 -5.47 0.46 21.92
N VAL A 139 -5.95 -0.29 20.93
CA VAL A 139 -6.99 -1.32 21.09
C VAL A 139 -6.51 -2.49 21.93
N LEU A 140 -5.23 -2.88 21.86
CA LEU A 140 -4.67 -3.94 22.69
C LEU A 140 -4.29 -3.49 24.11
N LYS A 141 -4.06 -2.19 24.33
CA LYS A 141 -3.76 -1.62 25.66
C LYS A 141 -5.02 -1.48 26.52
N TYR A 142 -6.18 -1.32 25.89
CA TYR A 142 -7.47 -1.45 26.58
C TYR A 142 -7.94 -2.89 26.46
N LYS A 143 -8.01 -3.61 27.59
CA LYS A 143 -8.77 -4.85 27.70
C LYS A 143 -10.23 -4.53 27.37
N SER A 144 -10.60 -4.54 26.10
CA SER A 144 -11.93 -4.10 25.66
C SER A 144 -12.97 -5.12 26.08
N GLU A 145 -13.89 -4.69 26.94
CA GLU A 145 -15.16 -5.38 27.26
C GLU A 145 -16.07 -5.49 26.01
N ASP A 146 -15.79 -4.71 24.96
CA ASP A 146 -16.41 -4.82 23.64
C ASP A 146 -15.58 -5.73 22.71
N VAL A 147 -15.90 -7.03 22.76
CA VAL A 147 -15.40 -8.06 21.84
C VAL A 147 -15.78 -7.74 20.38
N SER A 148 -16.90 -7.05 20.17
CA SER A 148 -17.47 -6.70 18.86
C SER A 148 -16.58 -5.75 18.05
N ALA A 149 -16.11 -4.65 18.65
CA ALA A 149 -15.23 -3.68 17.98
C ALA A 149 -13.88 -4.30 17.63
N THR A 150 -13.34 -5.13 18.51
CA THR A 150 -12.09 -5.87 18.29
C THR A 150 -12.23 -6.87 17.13
N LEU A 151 -13.39 -7.54 17.03
CA LEU A 151 -13.71 -8.48 15.95
C LEU A 151 -13.77 -7.78 14.59
N THR A 152 -14.48 -6.65 14.49
CA THR A 152 -14.60 -5.86 13.26
C THR A 152 -13.24 -5.36 12.78
N ILE A 153 -12.36 -4.94 13.69
CA ILE A 153 -10.99 -4.51 13.36
C ILE A 153 -10.19 -5.70 12.82
N LEU A 154 -10.21 -6.85 13.50
CA LEU A 154 -9.52 -8.05 13.04
C LEU A 154 -9.99 -8.50 11.65
N GLN A 155 -11.30 -8.42 11.39
CA GLN A 155 -11.87 -8.70 10.07
C GLN A 155 -11.37 -7.73 9.00
N SER A 156 -11.24 -6.44 9.32
CA SER A 156 -10.82 -5.40 8.37
C SER A 156 -9.33 -5.45 8.00
N ILE A 157 -8.48 -6.00 8.89
CA ILE A 157 -7.03 -6.09 8.67
C ILE A 157 -6.60 -7.41 8.01
N ASN A 158 -7.52 -8.37 7.88
CA ASN A 158 -7.22 -9.62 7.20
C ASN A 158 -7.03 -9.38 5.71
N THR A 159 -6.02 -10.02 5.15
CA THR A 159 -5.73 -9.95 3.72
C THR A 159 -5.62 -11.37 3.16
N LEU A 160 -5.85 -11.52 1.86
CA LEU A 160 -5.62 -12.79 1.17
C LEU A 160 -4.18 -13.29 1.32
N GLU A 161 -3.22 -12.38 1.57
CA GLU A 161 -1.84 -12.74 1.91
C GLU A 161 -1.74 -13.41 3.28
N THR A 162 -2.40 -12.86 4.29
CA THR A 162 -2.40 -13.42 5.64
C THR A 162 -2.97 -14.84 5.65
N VAL A 163 -4.06 -15.09 4.91
CA VAL A 163 -4.66 -16.42 4.76
C VAL A 163 -3.70 -17.40 4.07
N LYS A 164 -3.02 -16.97 3.01
CA LYS A 164 -2.02 -17.81 2.32
C LYS A 164 -0.83 -18.14 3.22
N ASN A 165 -0.33 -17.16 3.96
CA ASN A 165 0.75 -17.36 4.90
C ASN A 165 0.40 -18.37 6.01
N ILE A 166 -0.89 -18.55 6.34
CA ILE A 166 -1.34 -19.58 7.29
C ILE A 166 -1.31 -20.96 6.63
N VAL A 167 -1.81 -21.07 5.41
CA VAL A 167 -1.81 -22.32 4.64
C VAL A 167 -0.39 -22.78 4.34
N ASP A 168 0.49 -21.87 3.94
CA ASP A 168 1.90 -22.15 3.65
C ASP A 168 2.69 -22.54 4.91
N ASN A 169 2.23 -22.13 6.09
CA ASN A 169 2.80 -22.49 7.39
C ASN A 169 2.24 -23.81 7.96
N GLN A 170 1.33 -24.49 7.24
CA GLN A 170 0.84 -25.80 7.62
C GLN A 170 1.90 -26.87 7.32
N LYS A 171 2.26 -27.65 8.33
CA LYS A 171 3.17 -28.78 8.20
C LYS A 171 2.44 -30.00 7.62
N ALA A 172 3.21 -31.00 7.20
CA ALA A 172 2.68 -32.26 6.69
C ALA A 172 1.80 -33.03 7.69
N ASP A 173 2.00 -32.82 9.00
CA ASP A 173 1.17 -33.40 10.07
C ASP A 173 -0.14 -32.62 10.32
N GLY A 174 -0.37 -31.55 9.56
CA GLY A 174 -1.54 -30.68 9.68
C GLY A 174 -1.41 -29.58 10.74
N SER A 175 -0.37 -29.59 11.58
CA SER A 175 -0.11 -28.50 12.54
C SER A 175 0.30 -27.22 11.81
N ILE A 176 -0.05 -26.07 12.38
CA ILE A 176 0.19 -24.76 11.77
C ILE A 176 1.09 -23.95 12.67
N ASN A 177 2.24 -23.51 12.14
CA ASN A 177 3.10 -22.57 12.84
C ASN A 177 2.49 -21.17 12.86
N LEU A 178 2.43 -20.55 14.03
CA LEU A 178 1.90 -19.20 14.17
C LEU A 178 2.76 -18.22 13.35
N ASN A 179 2.13 -17.62 12.34
CA ASN A 179 2.81 -16.67 11.46
C ASN A 179 3.17 -15.38 12.21
N LYS A 180 4.34 -14.80 11.92
CA LYS A 180 4.80 -13.55 12.55
C LYS A 180 3.81 -12.40 12.37
N THR A 181 3.24 -12.24 11.18
CA THR A 181 2.24 -11.21 10.89
C THR A 181 1.01 -11.36 11.78
N ILE A 182 0.54 -12.58 12.02
CA ILE A 182 -0.60 -12.86 12.89
C ILE A 182 -0.22 -12.58 14.34
N SER A 183 0.94 -13.08 14.76
CA SER A 183 1.51 -12.82 16.09
C SER A 183 1.57 -11.33 16.40
N ASP A 184 2.00 -10.52 15.45
CA ASP A 184 2.05 -9.05 15.59
C ASP A 184 0.65 -8.43 15.66
N GLN A 185 -0.31 -8.94 14.86
CA GLN A 185 -1.70 -8.45 14.84
C GLN A 185 -2.47 -8.77 16.12
N ILE A 186 -2.26 -9.94 16.72
CA ILE A 186 -2.94 -10.34 17.96
C ILE A 186 -2.08 -10.07 19.21
N ASN A 187 -0.85 -9.59 19.02
CA ASN A 187 0.15 -9.36 20.08
C ASN A 187 0.38 -10.57 20.99
N ILE A 188 0.43 -11.75 20.37
CA ILE A 188 0.78 -13.02 21.03
C ILE A 188 1.91 -13.63 20.23
N SER A 189 3.08 -13.75 20.88
CA SER A 189 4.22 -14.43 20.29
C SER A 189 4.09 -15.93 20.48
N SER A 190 4.57 -16.66 19.48
CA SER A 190 4.84 -18.10 19.55
C SER A 190 5.60 -18.50 20.83
N ASP A 191 6.53 -17.67 21.30
CA ASP A 191 7.37 -17.97 22.47
C ASP A 191 6.69 -17.69 23.81
N ASN A 192 5.66 -16.83 23.84
CA ASN A 192 4.95 -16.46 25.06
C ASN A 192 3.48 -16.90 25.07
N ILE A 193 3.08 -17.74 24.11
CA ILE A 193 1.68 -18.13 23.86
C ILE A 193 0.98 -18.66 25.12
N GLN A 194 1.68 -19.48 25.90
CA GLN A 194 1.15 -20.11 27.08
C GLN A 194 0.89 -19.08 28.20
N SER A 195 1.85 -18.18 28.45
CA SER A 195 1.71 -17.09 29.43
C SER A 195 0.63 -16.09 29.03
N SER A 196 0.51 -15.79 27.73
CA SER A 196 -0.48 -14.87 27.17
C SER A 196 -1.92 -15.41 27.22
N ILE A 197 -2.10 -16.73 27.15
CA ILE A 197 -3.43 -17.37 27.21
C ILE A 197 -3.82 -17.69 28.67
N GLN A 198 -2.84 -17.88 29.56
CA GLN A 198 -3.08 -18.29 30.95
C GLN A 198 -3.85 -17.28 31.79
N ILE A 199 -3.80 -16.00 31.41
CA ILE A 199 -4.53 -14.90 32.06
C ILE A 199 -6.06 -14.98 31.94
N TYR A 200 -6.60 -15.86 31.07
CA TYR A 200 -8.04 -16.00 30.83
C TYR A 200 -8.72 -17.17 31.56
N GLY A 201 -8.09 -17.73 32.61
CA GLY A 201 -8.71 -18.76 33.46
C GLY A 201 -8.71 -20.16 32.82
N VAL A 202 -7.53 -20.65 32.44
CA VAL A 202 -7.35 -21.99 31.87
C VAL A 202 -7.36 -23.09 32.93
N SER A 203 -8.08 -24.17 32.64
CA SER A 203 -8.04 -25.40 33.44
C SER A 203 -6.64 -26.03 33.47
N GLU A 204 -6.34 -26.84 34.50
CA GLU A 204 -5.09 -27.61 34.62
C GLU A 204 -4.76 -28.45 33.36
N LYS A 205 -5.80 -28.90 32.63
CA LYS A 205 -5.63 -29.65 31.38
C LYS A 205 -5.07 -28.78 30.25
N LEU A 206 -5.45 -27.51 30.19
CA LEU A 206 -4.99 -26.56 29.16
C LEU A 206 -3.55 -26.09 29.40
N LYS A 207 -3.04 -26.20 30.64
CA LYS A 207 -1.62 -25.91 30.96
C LYS A 207 -0.64 -26.93 30.38
N LYS A 208 -1.11 -28.12 30.01
CA LYS A 208 -0.28 -29.23 29.49
C LYS A 208 -0.34 -29.36 27.96
N ILE A 209 -1.08 -28.47 27.30
CA ILE A 209 -1.18 -28.45 25.83
C ILE A 209 0.15 -27.94 25.26
N SER A 210 0.62 -28.63 24.22
CA SER A 210 1.86 -28.31 23.53
C SER A 210 1.75 -27.03 22.69
N LYS A 211 2.90 -26.40 22.43
CA LYS A 211 3.00 -25.12 21.72
C LYS A 211 2.37 -25.17 20.33
N ASP A 212 2.66 -26.20 19.56
CA ASP A 212 2.13 -26.45 18.21
C ASP A 212 0.59 -26.51 18.18
N VAL A 213 -0.04 -27.09 19.21
CA VAL A 213 -1.50 -27.14 19.34
C VAL A 213 -2.07 -25.74 19.60
N TRP A 214 -1.41 -24.93 20.43
CA TRP A 214 -1.81 -23.54 20.66
C TRP A 214 -1.64 -22.68 19.40
N GLU A 215 -0.51 -22.82 18.69
CA GLU A 215 -0.25 -22.11 17.43
C GLU A 215 -1.28 -22.47 16.37
N THR A 216 -1.63 -23.75 16.28
CA THR A 216 -2.67 -24.24 15.38
C THR A 216 -4.03 -23.67 15.76
N ALA A 217 -4.42 -23.74 17.04
CA ALA A 217 -5.70 -23.24 17.51
C ALA A 217 -5.85 -21.73 17.30
N LEU A 218 -4.81 -20.93 17.58
CA LEU A 218 -4.84 -19.48 17.33
C LEU A 218 -4.94 -19.16 15.84
N SER A 219 -4.17 -19.86 15.00
CA SER A 219 -4.19 -19.64 13.55
C SER A 219 -5.56 -19.97 12.95
N LEU A 220 -6.18 -21.08 13.37
CA LEU A 220 -7.54 -21.45 12.94
C LEU A 220 -8.59 -20.47 13.46
N ARG A 221 -8.50 -20.06 14.74
CA ARG A 221 -9.46 -19.11 15.31
C ARG A 221 -9.37 -17.75 14.63
N TYR A 222 -8.16 -17.29 14.31
CA TYR A 222 -7.92 -16.10 13.51
C TYR A 222 -8.61 -16.21 12.15
N LEU A 223 -8.43 -17.33 11.44
CA LEU A 223 -9.11 -17.58 10.16
C LEU A 223 -10.64 -17.50 10.30
N THR A 224 -11.22 -18.20 11.28
CA THR A 224 -12.69 -18.20 11.49
C THR A 224 -13.23 -16.79 11.73
N ILE A 225 -12.56 -16.00 12.56
CA ILE A 225 -12.99 -14.63 12.87
C ILE A 225 -12.93 -13.76 11.62
N THR A 226 -11.87 -13.91 10.83
CA THR A 226 -11.55 -13.04 9.71
C THR A 226 -12.19 -13.46 8.38
N SER A 227 -12.73 -14.68 8.29
CA SER A 227 -13.48 -15.18 7.13
C SER A 227 -14.98 -14.90 7.19
N GLN A 228 -15.52 -14.61 8.39
CA GLN A 228 -16.97 -14.44 8.63
C GLN A 228 -17.59 -13.20 7.96
N SER A 229 -16.82 -12.32 7.33
CA SER A 229 -17.32 -11.09 6.68
C SER A 229 -17.64 -11.22 5.18
N GLN A 230 -17.45 -12.39 4.55
CA GLN A 230 -17.64 -12.54 3.10
C GLN A 230 -18.99 -13.14 2.66
N ASP A 231 -19.83 -13.63 3.57
CA ASP A 231 -21.11 -14.30 3.22
C ASP A 231 -22.37 -13.46 3.48
N GLN A 232 -22.24 -12.14 3.67
CA GLN A 232 -23.39 -11.23 3.72
C GLN A 232 -23.40 -10.30 2.50
N HIS A 233 -23.65 -10.86 1.32
CA HIS A 233 -24.22 -10.13 0.18
C HIS A 233 -24.95 -11.07 -0.77
#